data_AF-A0AAV5Z876-F1
#
_entry.id   AF-A0AAV5Z876-F1
#
_cell.length_a   1.000
_cell.length_b   1.000
_cell.length_c   1.000
_cell.angle_alpha   90.00
_cell.angle_beta   90.00
_cell.angle_gamma   90.00
#
_symmetry.space_group_name_H-M   'P 1'
#
loop_
_entity.id
_entity.type
_entity.pdbx_description
1 polymer ?
#
loop_
_entity_poly.entity_id
_entity_poly.type
_entity_poly.pdbx_seq_one_letter_code
_entity_poly.pdbx_strand_id
1 'polypeptide(L)'
;MCGAELGDATQRFCGGDTCDRVLTPPARPAAAVWLGRALVVALALLASLAIAGAAHGQVPTAADIAACNEEAPRAIKTGSASATSGDQARADSARNGAPTTTATAAPTGRVESSDPQIHGMQRAGAINATYQAAYRSCMRRKGF
;
A
#
# COMPACT_ATOMS: atom_id res chain seq x y z
N MET A 1 39.67 61.36 -17.90
CA MET A 1 38.19 61.33 -17.95
C MET A 1 37.79 60.64 -19.24
N CYS A 2 37.46 59.35 -19.20
CA CYS A 2 36.96 58.59 -20.35
C CYS A 2 35.88 57.64 -19.80
N GLY A 3 34.62 57.81 -20.19
CA GLY A 3 33.58 56.88 -19.74
C GLY A 3 32.16 57.20 -20.23
N ALA A 4 31.81 58.48 -20.37
CA ALA A 4 30.45 58.86 -20.78
C ALA A 4 30.27 58.94 -22.32
N GLU A 5 31.34 59.26 -23.07
CA GLU A 5 31.25 59.50 -24.53
C GLU A 5 31.12 58.20 -25.36
N LEU A 6 31.56 57.04 -24.84
CA LEU A 6 31.49 55.77 -25.60
C LEU A 6 30.08 55.16 -25.62
N GLY A 7 29.26 55.48 -24.61
CA GLY A 7 27.87 55.01 -24.52
C GLY A 7 26.98 55.69 -25.56
N ASP A 8 27.16 57.00 -25.77
CA ASP A 8 26.33 57.80 -26.67
C ASP A 8 26.58 57.48 -28.16
N ALA A 9 27.82 57.10 -28.50
CA ALA A 9 28.16 56.71 -29.87
C ALA A 9 27.57 55.35 -30.28
N THR A 10 27.43 54.41 -29.34
CA THR A 10 26.94 53.06 -29.62
C THR A 10 25.41 53.03 -29.76
N GLN A 11 24.71 53.87 -28.99
CA GLN A 11 23.26 54.01 -29.04
C GLN A 11 22.76 54.68 -30.33
N ARG A 12 23.59 55.50 -30.99
CA ARG A 12 23.28 56.11 -32.30
C ARG A 12 23.48 55.18 -33.50
N PHE A 13 24.41 54.24 -33.42
CA PHE A 13 24.73 53.34 -34.55
C PHE A 13 23.77 52.15 -34.66
N CYS A 14 23.22 51.69 -33.54
CA CYS A 14 22.19 50.67 -33.50
C CYS A 14 20.86 51.34 -33.22
N GLY A 15 20.04 51.58 -34.26
CA GLY A 15 18.79 52.33 -34.18
C GLY A 15 17.83 51.83 -33.08
N GLY A 16 18.00 52.38 -31.87
CA GLY A 16 17.13 52.18 -30.71
C GLY A 16 16.93 50.71 -30.32
N ASP A 17 15.66 50.30 -30.26
CA ASP A 17 15.11 49.06 -29.69
C ASP A 17 15.75 47.74 -30.16
N THR A 18 16.65 47.79 -31.13
CA THR A 18 17.41 46.65 -31.64
C THR A 18 18.54 46.20 -30.71
N CYS A 19 19.12 47.08 -29.89
CA CYS A 19 20.20 46.71 -28.95
C CYS A 19 19.73 45.82 -27.80
N ASP A 20 18.52 46.06 -27.28
CA ASP A 20 17.99 45.30 -26.13
C ASP A 20 17.79 43.81 -26.48
N ARG A 21 17.49 43.51 -27.74
CA ARG A 21 17.32 42.14 -28.24
C ARG A 21 18.62 41.38 -28.48
N VAL A 22 19.75 42.06 -28.66
CA VAL A 22 21.05 41.40 -28.94
C VAL A 22 21.79 41.08 -27.63
N LEU A 23 21.55 41.85 -26.57
CA LEU A 23 22.23 41.71 -25.28
C LEU A 23 21.50 40.83 -24.25
N THR A 24 20.21 40.53 -24.46
CA THR A 24 19.48 39.59 -23.60
C THR A 24 19.38 38.22 -24.26
N PRO A 25 20.15 37.21 -23.85
CA PRO A 25 19.87 35.84 -24.26
C PRO A 25 18.45 35.48 -23.79
N PRO A 26 17.63 34.78 -24.60
CA PRO A 26 16.31 34.36 -24.16
C PRO A 26 16.47 33.56 -22.86
N ALA A 27 15.75 33.97 -21.81
CA ALA A 27 15.72 33.28 -20.53
C ALA A 27 15.18 31.86 -20.74
N ARG A 28 16.13 30.94 -20.98
CA ARG A 28 16.08 29.47 -20.84
C ARG A 28 14.67 28.85 -20.81
N PRO A 29 14.08 28.48 -21.97
CA PRO A 29 12.95 27.55 -21.98
C PRO A 29 13.33 26.14 -21.49
N ALA A 30 14.63 25.80 -21.52
CA ALA A 30 15.12 24.49 -21.09
C ALA A 30 14.83 24.19 -19.61
N ALA A 31 15.08 25.15 -18.71
CA ALA A 31 14.90 24.92 -17.27
C ALA A 31 13.44 24.63 -16.90
N ALA A 32 12.49 25.34 -17.51
CA ALA A 32 11.06 25.12 -17.31
C ALA A 32 10.59 23.74 -17.85
N VAL A 33 11.12 23.29 -18.98
CA VAL A 33 10.82 21.97 -19.56
C VAL A 33 11.39 20.83 -18.70
N TRP A 34 12.59 21.00 -18.14
CA TRP A 34 13.20 20.04 -17.23
C TRP A 34 12.46 19.95 -15.89
N LEU A 35 12.02 21.09 -15.34
CA LEU A 35 11.20 21.15 -14.12
C LEU A 35 9.83 20.47 -14.31
N GLY A 36 9.17 20.71 -15.45
CA GLY A 36 7.90 20.05 -15.78
C GLY A 36 8.02 18.53 -15.91
N ARG A 37 9.08 18.04 -16.57
CA ARG A 37 9.37 16.60 -16.69
C ARG A 37 9.69 15.97 -15.33
N ALA A 38 10.49 16.63 -14.51
CA ALA A 38 10.82 16.15 -13.16
C ALA A 38 9.56 16.05 -12.28
N LEU A 39 8.64 17.03 -12.37
CA LEU A 39 7.37 17.02 -11.64
C LEU A 39 6.47 15.85 -12.07
N VAL A 40 6.34 15.59 -13.37
CA VAL A 40 5.55 14.46 -13.89
C VAL A 40 6.12 13.12 -13.42
N VAL A 41 7.45 12.95 -13.45
CA VAL A 41 8.11 11.73 -12.95
C VAL A 41 7.90 11.58 -11.44
N ALA A 42 8.04 12.66 -10.66
CA ALA A 42 7.80 12.64 -9.22
C ALA A 42 6.35 12.26 -8.89
N LEU A 43 5.37 12.82 -9.61
CA LEU A 43 3.96 12.49 -9.44
C LEU A 43 3.66 11.04 -9.83
N ALA A 44 4.26 10.53 -10.91
CA ALA A 44 4.13 9.13 -11.32
C ALA A 44 4.72 8.16 -10.28
N LEU A 45 5.86 8.52 -9.68
CA LEU A 45 6.48 7.75 -8.59
C LEU A 45 5.63 7.78 -7.33
N LEU A 46 5.09 8.94 -6.93
CA LEU A 46 4.18 9.07 -5.79
C LEU A 46 2.88 8.27 -5.99
N ALA A 47 2.31 8.32 -7.20
CA ALA A 47 1.14 7.52 -7.55
C ALA A 47 1.44 6.01 -7.54
N SER A 48 2.64 5.61 -7.96
CA SER A 48 3.09 4.21 -7.90
C SER A 48 3.28 3.73 -6.45
N LEU A 49 3.82 4.59 -5.57
CA LEU A 49 3.96 4.29 -4.14
C LEU A 49 2.60 4.16 -3.43
N ALA A 50 1.59 4.94 -3.83
CA ALA A 50 0.24 4.83 -3.28
C ALA A 50 -0.42 3.48 -3.60
N ILE A 51 -0.04 2.82 -4.69
CA ILE A 51 -0.53 1.48 -5.06
C ILE A 51 0.28 0.38 -4.36
N ALA A 52 1.56 0.63 -4.07
CA ALA A 52 2.44 -0.33 -3.39
C ALA A 52 2.18 -0.49 -1.88
N GLY A 53 1.45 0.45 -1.25
CA GLY A 53 1.07 0.38 0.17
C GLY A 53 0.13 -0.77 0.54
N ALA A 54 -0.43 -1.48 -0.43
CA ALA A 54 -1.25 -2.68 -0.21
C ALA A 54 -0.43 -3.99 -0.08
N ALA A 55 0.90 -3.94 -0.22
CA ALA A 55 1.75 -5.12 -0.28
C ALA A 55 2.61 -5.37 0.98
N HIS A 56 2.44 -4.58 2.03
CA HIS A 56 2.92 -4.96 3.37
C HIS A 56 1.75 -5.59 4.11
N GLY A 57 1.88 -6.88 4.44
CA GLY A 57 0.83 -7.67 5.07
C GLY A 57 0.34 -6.98 6.33
N GLN A 58 -0.77 -6.26 6.19
CA GLN A 58 -1.42 -5.58 7.28
C GLN A 58 -1.84 -6.67 8.28
N VAL A 59 -1.45 -6.55 9.55
CA VAL A 59 -1.90 -7.50 10.57
C VAL A 59 -3.40 -7.24 10.81
N PRO A 60 -4.26 -8.28 10.82
CA PRO A 60 -5.69 -8.10 11.06
C PRO A 60 -5.93 -7.36 12.37
N THR A 61 -6.81 -6.35 12.36
CA THR A 61 -7.15 -5.65 13.59
C THR A 61 -7.97 -6.56 14.51
N ALA A 62 -8.03 -6.24 15.81
CA ALA A 62 -8.90 -6.97 16.74
C ALA A 62 -10.38 -6.96 16.30
N ALA A 63 -10.83 -5.90 15.64
CA ALA A 63 -12.18 -5.78 15.09
C ALA A 63 -12.39 -6.70 13.88
N ASP A 64 -11.41 -6.82 12.98
CA ASP A 64 -11.47 -7.75 11.84
C ASP A 64 -11.55 -9.20 12.31
N ILE A 65 -10.70 -9.55 13.28
CA ILE A 65 -10.67 -10.87 13.90
C ILE A 65 -12.02 -11.18 14.57
N ALA A 66 -12.57 -10.25 15.34
CA ALA A 66 -13.86 -10.44 16.01
C ALA A 66 -15.00 -10.64 14.98
N ALA A 67 -15.07 -9.77 13.97
CA ALA A 67 -16.08 -9.86 12.92
C ALA A 67 -16.01 -11.19 12.16
N CYS A 68 -14.81 -11.65 11.76
CA CYS A 68 -14.67 -12.91 11.04
C CYS A 68 -14.99 -14.13 11.91
N ASN A 69 -14.71 -14.07 13.22
CA ASN A 69 -15.11 -15.12 14.15
C ASN A 69 -16.62 -15.16 14.39
N GLU A 70 -17.32 -14.02 14.34
CA GLU A 70 -18.79 -13.98 14.39
C GLU A 70 -19.46 -14.43 13.08
N GLU A 71 -18.83 -14.15 11.94
CA GLU A 71 -19.35 -14.51 10.63
C GLU A 71 -19.21 -16.01 10.33
N ALA A 72 -18.09 -16.62 10.72
CA ALA A 72 -17.79 -18.03 10.46
C ALA A 72 -18.94 -19.01 10.82
N PRO A 73 -19.54 -18.97 12.02
CA PRO A 73 -20.67 -19.85 12.35
C PRO A 73 -21.93 -19.55 11.52
N ARG A 74 -22.13 -18.30 11.10
CA ARG A 74 -23.26 -17.94 10.22
C ARG A 74 -23.07 -18.55 8.83
N ALA A 75 -21.87 -18.46 8.28
CA ALA A 75 -21.53 -19.04 6.98
C ALA A 75 -21.64 -20.58 6.97
N ILE A 76 -21.30 -21.24 8.09
CA ILE A 76 -21.56 -22.67 8.28
C ILE A 76 -23.07 -22.94 8.24
N LYS A 77 -23.85 -22.19 9.01
CA LYS A 77 -25.30 -22.38 9.11
C LYS A 77 -26.02 -22.18 7.77
N THR A 78 -25.53 -21.26 6.93
CA THR A 78 -26.08 -21.00 5.60
C THR A 78 -25.51 -21.91 4.51
N GLY A 79 -24.54 -22.77 4.83
CA GLY A 79 -23.86 -23.62 3.85
C GLY A 79 -23.04 -22.85 2.82
N SER A 80 -22.67 -21.60 3.11
CA SER A 80 -21.91 -20.74 2.18
C SER A 80 -20.40 -20.92 2.30
N ALA A 81 -19.93 -21.65 3.31
CA ALA A 81 -18.54 -22.04 3.46
C ALA A 81 -18.32 -23.49 3.01
N SER A 82 -17.33 -23.70 2.15
CA SER A 82 -16.89 -25.02 1.70
C SER A 82 -15.43 -25.23 2.07
N ALA A 83 -15.15 -26.29 2.82
CA ALA A 83 -13.80 -26.61 3.28
C ALA A 83 -12.96 -27.21 2.16
N THR A 84 -11.71 -26.75 2.04
CA THR A 84 -10.71 -27.37 1.16
C THR A 84 -9.99 -28.51 1.87
N SER A 85 -9.26 -29.35 1.11
CA SER A 85 -8.39 -30.38 1.69
C SER A 85 -7.35 -29.80 2.65
N GLY A 86 -6.86 -28.57 2.39
CA GLY A 86 -5.94 -27.86 3.28
C GLY A 86 -6.58 -27.47 4.61
N ASP A 87 -7.86 -27.06 4.59
CA ASP A 87 -8.60 -26.73 5.82
C ASP A 87 -8.86 -27.99 6.66
N GLN A 88 -9.12 -29.13 6.01
CA GLN A 88 -9.26 -30.43 6.67
C GLN A 88 -7.96 -30.85 7.36
N ALA A 89 -6.84 -30.83 6.65
CA ALA A 89 -5.54 -31.20 7.21
C ALA A 89 -5.13 -30.30 8.39
N ARG A 90 -5.42 -29.00 8.30
CA ARG A 90 -5.16 -28.05 9.39
C ARG A 90 -6.07 -28.29 10.60
N ALA A 91 -7.34 -28.62 10.37
CA ALA A 91 -8.27 -28.99 11.43
C ALA A 91 -7.87 -30.29 12.13
N ASP A 92 -7.45 -31.31 11.38
CA ASP A 92 -6.94 -32.57 11.93
C ASP A 92 -5.68 -32.34 12.77
N SER A 93 -4.75 -31.53 12.27
CA SER A 93 -3.56 -31.14 13.02
C SER A 93 -3.92 -30.45 14.34
N ALA A 94 -4.88 -29.52 14.32
CA ALA A 94 -5.35 -28.82 15.51
C ALA A 94 -6.04 -29.77 16.52
N ARG A 95 -6.81 -30.77 16.05
CA ARG A 95 -7.40 -31.82 16.90
C ARG A 95 -6.34 -32.68 17.59
N ASN A 96 -5.26 -32.95 16.88
CA ASN A 96 -4.15 -33.77 17.37
C ASN A 96 -3.17 -32.98 18.27
N GLY A 97 -3.51 -31.74 18.64
CA GLY A 97 -2.71 -30.93 19.52
C GLY A 97 -1.41 -30.41 18.89
N ALA A 98 -1.30 -30.44 17.56
CA ALA A 98 -0.20 -29.76 16.88
C ALA A 98 -0.23 -28.28 17.31
N PRO A 99 0.93 -27.68 17.63
CA PRO A 99 0.98 -26.28 17.99
C PRO A 99 0.51 -25.47 16.77
N THR A 100 -0.76 -25.05 16.79
CA THR A 100 -1.19 -23.88 16.05
C THR A 100 -0.27 -22.78 16.54
N THR A 101 0.64 -22.35 15.69
CA THR A 101 1.88 -21.63 15.99
C THR A 101 1.82 -20.78 17.26
N THR A 102 2.59 -21.15 18.27
CA THR A 102 2.83 -20.38 19.51
C THR A 102 1.63 -20.27 20.45
N ALA A 103 1.32 -21.36 21.14
CA ALA A 103 0.47 -21.33 22.33
C ALA A 103 1.19 -20.65 23.52
N THR A 104 1.31 -19.33 23.50
CA THR A 104 1.34 -18.61 24.77
C THR A 104 -0.06 -18.68 25.33
N ALA A 105 -0.19 -19.20 26.55
CA ALA A 105 -1.44 -19.30 27.30
C ALA A 105 -2.02 -17.91 27.61
N ALA A 106 -2.52 -17.21 26.59
CA ALA A 106 -3.37 -16.06 26.75
C ALA A 106 -4.80 -16.57 27.07
N PRO A 107 -5.54 -15.89 27.96
CA PRO A 107 -6.84 -16.37 28.46
C PRO A 107 -7.96 -16.35 27.40
N THR A 108 -7.68 -16.01 26.15
CA THR A 108 -8.68 -15.72 25.12
C THR A 108 -8.97 -16.88 24.17
N GLY A 109 -8.24 -18.00 24.24
CA GLY A 109 -8.53 -19.20 23.44
C GLY A 109 -8.49 -18.95 21.92
N ARG A 110 -7.55 -18.12 21.45
CA ARG A 110 -7.37 -17.80 20.02
C ARG A 110 -6.08 -18.41 19.46
N VAL A 111 -6.07 -18.62 18.15
CA VAL A 111 -4.91 -19.08 17.38
C VAL A 111 -3.96 -17.91 17.19
N GLU A 112 -2.76 -18.03 17.74
CA GLU A 112 -1.64 -17.16 17.36
C GLU A 112 -1.05 -17.69 16.04
N SER A 113 -0.74 -16.80 15.11
CA SER A 113 -0.17 -17.20 13.82
C SER A 113 0.44 -16.00 13.11
N SER A 114 1.53 -16.24 12.39
CA SER A 114 2.09 -15.28 11.44
C SER A 114 1.29 -15.18 10.13
N ASP A 115 0.40 -16.14 9.86
CA ASP A 115 -0.50 -16.13 8.71
C ASP A 115 -1.74 -15.27 9.04
N PRO A 116 -1.90 -14.08 8.41
CA PRO A 116 -3.03 -13.17 8.66
C PRO A 116 -4.39 -13.83 8.46
N GLN A 117 -4.48 -14.85 7.61
CA GLN A 117 -5.74 -15.52 7.30
C GLN A 117 -6.22 -16.45 8.41
N ILE A 118 -5.36 -16.82 9.36
CA ILE A 118 -5.73 -17.67 10.51
C ILE A 118 -5.38 -17.05 11.87
N HIS A 119 -4.66 -15.93 11.88
CA HIS A 119 -4.35 -15.18 13.09
C HIS A 119 -5.64 -14.75 13.81
N GLY A 120 -5.70 -14.96 15.12
CA GLY A 120 -6.83 -14.59 15.98
C GLY A 120 -8.07 -15.48 15.87
N MET A 121 -8.02 -16.56 15.10
CA MET A 121 -9.14 -17.51 14.96
C MET A 121 -9.49 -18.13 16.32
N GLN A 122 -10.78 -18.31 16.64
CA GLN A 122 -11.17 -19.04 17.84
C GLN A 122 -10.65 -20.48 17.81
N ARG A 123 -10.06 -20.96 18.91
CA ARG A 123 -9.52 -22.33 19.05
C ARG A 123 -10.59 -23.39 18.82
N ALA A 124 -11.82 -23.15 19.29
CA ALA A 124 -12.96 -24.04 19.03
C ALA A 124 -13.29 -24.11 17.53
N GLY A 125 -13.07 -23.03 16.79
CA GLY A 125 -13.19 -23.00 15.33
C GLY A 125 -12.01 -23.65 14.61
N ALA A 126 -10.81 -23.59 15.18
CA ALA A 126 -9.60 -24.16 14.60
C ALA A 126 -9.67 -25.69 14.42
N ILE A 127 -10.48 -26.41 15.20
CA ILE A 127 -10.69 -27.86 15.02
C ILE A 127 -11.78 -28.21 14.00
N ASN A 128 -12.37 -27.20 13.32
CA ASN A 128 -13.45 -27.38 12.37
C ASN A 128 -13.06 -26.80 11.00
N ALA A 129 -12.90 -27.66 9.99
CA ALA A 129 -12.44 -27.23 8.67
C ALA A 129 -13.41 -26.25 7.98
N THR A 130 -14.72 -26.41 8.15
CA THR A 130 -15.70 -25.48 7.58
C THR A 130 -15.64 -24.12 8.26
N TYR A 131 -15.38 -24.10 9.57
CA TYR A 131 -15.12 -22.84 10.29
C TYR A 131 -13.85 -22.16 9.77
N GLN A 132 -12.76 -22.91 9.62
CA GLN A 132 -11.51 -22.38 9.08
C GLN A 132 -11.71 -21.77 7.68
N ALA A 133 -12.41 -22.49 6.81
CA ALA A 133 -12.71 -22.01 5.46
C ALA A 133 -13.55 -20.71 5.48
N ALA A 134 -14.56 -20.64 6.34
CA ALA A 134 -15.38 -19.45 6.51
C ALA A 134 -14.57 -18.26 7.01
N TYR A 135 -13.76 -18.47 8.05
CA TYR A 135 -12.91 -17.44 8.65
C TYR A 135 -11.90 -16.90 7.64
N ARG A 136 -11.17 -17.79 6.94
CA ARG A 136 -10.21 -17.42 5.91
C ARG A 136 -10.88 -16.65 4.76
N SER A 137 -12.09 -17.05 4.38
CA SER A 137 -12.84 -16.34 3.34
C SER A 137 -13.21 -14.92 3.78
N CYS A 138 -13.62 -14.73 5.03
CA CYS A 138 -13.85 -13.40 5.60
C CYS A 138 -12.57 -12.55 5.60
N MET A 139 -11.44 -13.11 6.04
CA MET A 139 -10.14 -12.43 6.04
C MET A 139 -9.71 -12.00 4.63
N ARG A 140 -9.83 -12.88 3.64
CA ARG A 140 -9.52 -12.55 2.23
C ARG A 140 -10.35 -11.39 1.70
N ARG A 141 -11.66 -11.35 2.01
CA ARG A 141 -12.52 -10.24 1.58
C ARG A 141 -12.14 -8.90 2.23
N LYS A 142 -11.45 -8.94 3.38
CA LYS A 142 -10.91 -7.76 4.06
C LYS A 142 -9.50 -7.39 3.62
N GLY A 143 -8.85 -8.21 2.78
CA GLY A 143 -7.52 -7.94 2.24
C GLY A 143 -6.36 -8.59 3.00
N PHE A 144 -6.62 -9.65 3.77
CA PHE A 144 -5.61 -10.40 4.53
C PHE A 144 -5.30 -11.78 3.94
#